data_AF-A0A371K8R1-F1
#
_entry.id   AF-A0A371K8R1-F1
#
_cell.length_a   1.000
_cell.length_b   1.000
_cell.length_c   1.000
_cell.angle_alpha   90.00
_cell.angle_beta   90.00
_cell.angle_gamma   90.00
#
_symmetry.space_group_name_H-M   'P 1'
#
loop_
_entity.id
_entity.type
_entity.pdbx_description
1 polymer ?
#
loop_
_entity_poly.entity_id
_entity_poly.type
_entity_poly.pdbx_seq_one_letter_code
_entity_poly.pdbx_strand_id
1 'polypeptide(L)' 'MAMIVYQGEDDTVSEEIDDEQLNYREDHWQIHHGDDEYTYIPRERVYTVKMTDPHFTIGE' A
#
# COMPACT_ATOMS: atom_id res chain seq x y z
N MET A 1 9.44 2.59 0.66
CA MET A 1 8.55 2.28 -0.48
C MET A 1 7.86 0.93 -0.30
N ALA A 2 6.61 0.83 -0.73
CA ALA A 2 5.78 -0.36 -0.74
C ALA A 2 4.95 -0.42 -2.04
N MET A 3 4.57 -1.62 -2.46
CA MET A 3 3.65 -1.86 -3.58
C MET A 3 2.42 -2.58 -3.05
N ILE A 4 1.24 -2.01 -3.25
CA ILE A 4 -0.04 -2.65 -2.95
C ILE A 4 -0.75 -3.02 -4.24
N VAL A 5 -1.36 -4.21 -4.25
CA VAL A 5 -2.21 -4.67 -5.34
C VAL A 5 -3.57 -5.02 -4.78
N TYR A 6 -4.62 -4.40 -5.30
CA TYR A 6 -5.97 -4.53 -4.80
C TYR A 6 -7.03 -4.46 -5.89
N GLN A 7 -8.22 -4.97 -5.60
CA GLN A 7 -9.37 -4.90 -6.50
C GLN A 7 -9.98 -3.48 -6.46
N GLY A 8 -9.87 -2.75 -7.57
CA GLY A 8 -10.59 -1.50 -7.83
C GLY A 8 -12.03 -1.76 -8.30
N GLU A 9 -12.74 -0.69 -8.66
CA GLU A 9 -14.14 -0.79 -9.12
C GLU A 9 -14.28 -1.53 -10.45
N ASP A 10 -13.37 -1.31 -11.40
CA ASP A 10 -13.39 -1.94 -12.73
C ASP A 10 -12.34 -3.03 -12.90
N ASP A 11 -11.13 -2.87 -12.34
CA ASP A 11 -10.01 -3.81 -12.54
C ASP A 11 -9.07 -3.87 -11.32
N THR A 12 -8.05 -4.71 -11.39
CA THR A 12 -6.98 -4.79 -10.39
C THR A 12 -6.08 -3.55 -10.49
N VAL A 13 -5.94 -2.85 -9.37
CA VAL A 13 -5.09 -1.67 -9.23
C VAL A 13 -3.78 -2.08 -8.56
N SER A 14 -2.66 -1.60 -9.09
CA SER A 14 -1.34 -1.76 -8.50
C SER A 14 -0.68 -0.40 -8.34
N GLU A 15 -0.33 -0.05 -7.12
CA GLU A 15 0.26 1.25 -6.80
C GLU A 15 1.54 1.10 -5.99
N GLU A 16 2.53 1.93 -6.32
CA GLU A 16 3.76 2.11 -5.57
C GLU A 16 3.58 3.34 -4.68
N ILE A 17 3.71 3.14 -3.37
CA ILE A 17 3.36 4.08 -2.32
C ILE A 17 4.54 4.14 -1.36
N ASP A 18 4.84 5.30 -0.79
CA ASP A 18 5.85 5.33 0.27
C ASP A 18 5.35 4.63 1.55
N ASP A 19 6.26 3.99 2.28
CA ASP A 19 5.85 3.25 3.49
C ASP A 19 5.24 4.18 4.55
N GLU A 20 5.68 5.44 4.60
CA GLU A 20 5.10 6.48 5.46
C GLU A 20 3.64 6.82 5.09
N GLN A 21 3.26 6.60 3.83
CA GLN A 21 1.93 6.90 3.29
C GLN A 21 0.98 5.69 3.37
N LEU A 22 1.50 4.49 3.56
CA LEU A 22 0.72 3.25 3.61
C LEU A 22 0.50 2.79 5.05
N ASN A 23 -0.73 2.90 5.54
CA ASN A 23 -1.10 2.57 6.91
C ASN A 23 -2.13 1.45 6.94
N TYR A 24 -1.90 0.39 7.71
CA TYR A 24 -2.93 -0.61 7.98
C TYR A 24 -3.69 -0.26 9.25
N ARG A 25 -5.02 -0.14 9.16
CA ARG A 25 -5.90 0.17 10.29
C ARG A 25 -7.01 -0.87 10.38
N GLU A 26 -7.07 -1.55 11.52
CA GLU A 26 -8.09 -2.56 11.89
C GLU A 26 -8.34 -3.64 10.79
N ASP A 27 -9.13 -3.31 9.78
CA ASP A 27 -9.54 -4.17 8.67
C ASP A 27 -9.24 -3.61 7.26
N HIS A 28 -8.61 -2.44 7.13
CA HIS A 28 -8.36 -1.80 5.84
C HIS A 28 -6.96 -1.17 5.75
N TRP A 29 -6.48 -1.04 4.51
CA TRP A 29 -5.32 -0.23 4.17
C TRP A 29 -5.76 1.19 3.85
N GLN A 30 -5.02 2.16 4.37
CA GLN A 30 -5.17 3.58 4.11
C GLN A 30 -3.91 4.05 3.37
N ILE A 31 -4.11 4.67 2.21
CA ILE A 31 -3.06 5.27 1.39
C ILE A 31 -3.26 6.77 1.43
N HIS A 32 -2.20 7.53 1.69
CA HIS A 32 -2.23 8.99 1.70
C HIS A 32 -1.45 9.57 0.52
N HIS A 33 -2.13 10.20 -0.44
CA HIS A 33 -1.51 10.68 -1.70
C HIS A 33 -0.89 12.08 -1.62
N GLY A 34 -1.00 12.77 -0.48
CA GLY A 34 -0.36 14.07 -0.27
C GLY A 34 -1.09 15.25 -0.90
N ASP A 35 -2.39 15.39 -0.62
CA ASP A 35 -3.19 16.63 -0.77
C ASP A 35 -4.52 16.47 0.01
N ASP A 36 -4.45 15.92 1.23
CA ASP A 36 -5.63 15.44 2.00
C ASP A 36 -6.44 14.32 1.32
N GLU A 37 -5.95 13.79 0.20
CA GLU A 37 -6.56 12.65 -0.49
C GLU A 37 -6.13 11.33 0.16
N TYR A 38 -7.13 10.53 0.54
CA TYR A 38 -6.94 9.22 1.12
C TYR A 38 -7.71 8.15 0.34
N THR A 39 -7.03 7.05 0.01
CA THR A 39 -7.67 5.85 -0.51
C THR A 39 -7.81 4.83 0.61
N TYR A 40 -9.03 4.30 0.77
CA TYR A 40 -9.36 3.27 1.75
C TYR A 40 -9.65 1.96 1.04
N ILE A 41 -8.85 0.94 1.33
CA ILE A 41 -8.93 -0.37 0.68
C ILE A 41 -9.20 -1.42 1.74
N PRO A 42 -10.41 -2.01 1.80
CA PRO A 42 -10.68 -3.08 2.75
C PRO A 42 -9.75 -4.26 2.48
N ARG A 43 -9.29 -4.94 3.54
CA ARG A 43 -8.34 -6.07 3.44
C ARG A 43 -8.81 -7.18 2.50
N GLU A 44 -10.13 -7.35 2.36
CA GLU A 44 -10.74 -8.36 1.49
C GLU A 44 -10.50 -8.08 0.00
N ARG A 45 -10.20 -6.83 -0.35
CA ARG A 45 -9.85 -6.41 -1.70
C ARG A 45 -8.35 -6.42 -1.96
N VAL A 46 -7.52 -6.65 -0.95
CA VAL A 46 -6.05 -6.63 -1.11
C VAL A 46 -5.56 -8.02 -1.50
N TYR A 47 -4.91 -8.10 -2.66
CA TYR A 47 -4.28 -9.31 -3.14
C TYR A 47 -2.87 -9.49 -2.57
N THR A 48 -2.07 -8.42 -2.60
CA THR A 48 -0.71 -8.46 -2.05
C THR A 48 -0.23 -7.07 -1.65
N VAL A 49 0.62 -7.04 -0.61
CA VAL A 49 1.40 -5.86 -0.24
C VAL A 49 2.86 -6.30 -0.17
N LYS A 50 3.73 -5.64 -0.92
CA LYS A 50 5.17 -5.87 -0.92
C LYS A 50 5.85 -4.63 -0.37
N MET A 51 6.61 -4.77 0.71
CA MET A 51 7.46 -3.69 1.20
C MET A 51 8.79 -3.74 0.44
N THR A 52 9.06 -2.71 -0.34
CA THR A 52 10.33 -2.51 -1.04
C THR A 52 11.21 -1.69 -0.12
N ASP A 53 11.73 -2.35 0.91
CA ASP A 53 12.59 -1.73 1.90
C ASP A 53 13.96 -1.42 1.27
N PRO A 54 14.36 -0.14 1.08
CA PRO A 54 15.69 0.16 0.58
C PRO A 54 16.77 0.00 1.67
N HIS A 55 16.38 -0.24 2.94
CA HIS A 55 17.30 -0.34 4.08
C HIS A 55 17.73 -1.78 4.40
N PHE A 56 17.38 -2.77 3.59
CA PHE A 56 17.95 -4.10 3.71
C PHE A 56 19.35 -4.18 3.07
N THR A 57 20.32 -3.45 3.66
CA THR A 57 21.73 -3.86 3.53
C THR A 57 21.93 -5.04 4.48
N ILE A 58 21.93 -6.25 3.93
CA ILE A 58 22.59 -7.37 4.59
C ILE A 58 24.06 -6.96 4.66
N GLY A 59 24.48 -6.45 5.82
CA GLY A 59 25.89 -6.22 6.10
C GLY A 59 26.61 -7.56 6.11
N GLU A 60 27.58 -7.70 5.21
CA GLU A 60 28.71 -8.62 5.35
C GLU A 60 29.96 -7.83 5.76
#